data_AF-A0A3P6DBJ5-F1
#
_entry.id   AF-A0A3P6DBJ5-F1
#
_cell.length_a   1.000
_cell.length_b   1.000
_cell.length_c   1.000
_cell.angle_alpha   90.00
_cell.angle_beta   90.00
_cell.angle_gamma   90.00
#
_symmetry.space_group_name_H-M   'P 1'
#
loop_
_entity.id
_entity.type
_entity.pdbx_description
1 polymer ?
#
loop_
_entity_poly.entity_id
_entity_poly.type
_entity_poly.pdbx_seq_one_letter_code
_entity_poly.pdbx_strand_id
1 'polypeptide(L)'
;MVREKVKVSTRTLQWKCVESRRDSKRLYYGRFILSPLMKGQADTIGIAMRRALLGEIEGTCITRAKSENIPHDYSNIVGIQESVHEILMNLNEIVLKSNLYGTRNALICVQGPGYITARDIVLPPSEIVVDNKQHI
;
A
#
# COMPACT_ATOMS: atom_id res chain seq x y z
N MET A 1 31.55 17.04 -42.31
CA MET A 1 30.54 16.78 -41.25
C MET A 1 30.45 15.27 -41.05
N VAL A 2 31.31 14.73 -40.18
CA VAL A 2 31.49 13.28 -40.00
C VAL A 2 30.31 12.74 -39.18
N ARG A 3 29.47 11.92 -39.80
CA ARG A 3 28.46 11.14 -39.08
C ARG A 3 29.20 10.07 -38.28
N GLU A 4 29.38 10.28 -36.98
CA GLU A 4 29.81 9.22 -36.07
C GLU A 4 28.81 8.07 -36.19
N LYS A 5 29.29 6.93 -36.71
CA LYS A 5 28.57 5.67 -36.63
C LYS A 5 28.46 5.30 -35.16
N VAL A 6 27.30 5.55 -34.56
CA VAL A 6 26.95 5.04 -33.25
C VAL A 6 27.09 3.51 -33.31
N LYS A 7 28.15 2.97 -32.69
CA LYS A 7 28.27 1.53 -32.45
C LYS A 7 27.14 1.15 -31.49
N VAL A 8 26.03 0.66 -32.05
CA VAL A 8 24.93 0.13 -31.24
C VAL A 8 25.47 -1.12 -30.52
N SER A 9 25.58 -1.03 -29.20
CA SER A 9 25.98 -2.14 -28.35
C SER A 9 24.96 -3.27 -28.50
N THR A 10 25.38 -4.40 -29.06
CA THR A 10 24.60 -5.66 -29.22
C THR A 10 24.36 -6.41 -27.90
N ARG A 11 24.63 -5.79 -26.75
CA ARG A 11 24.43 -6.41 -25.43
C ARG A 11 22.95 -6.41 -25.09
N THR A 12 22.41 -7.61 -24.85
CA THR A 12 21.05 -7.82 -24.35
C THR A 12 20.83 -7.04 -23.05
N LEU A 13 19.71 -6.35 -22.95
CA LEU A 13 19.28 -5.65 -21.74
C LEU A 13 19.03 -6.66 -20.62
N GLN A 14 19.70 -6.50 -19.49
CA GLN A 14 19.57 -7.36 -18.33
C GLN A 14 19.12 -6.56 -17.12
N TRP A 15 18.24 -7.16 -16.33
CA TRP A 15 17.89 -6.65 -15.01
C TRP A 15 18.36 -7.63 -13.94
N LYS A 16 18.83 -7.10 -12.82
CA LYS A 16 19.29 -7.90 -11.68
C LYS A 16 18.75 -7.31 -10.39
N CYS A 17 18.19 -8.17 -9.54
CA CYS A 17 17.91 -7.82 -8.15
C CYS A 17 19.24 -7.70 -7.40
N VAL A 18 19.52 -6.52 -6.87
CA VAL A 18 20.72 -6.28 -6.05
C VAL A 18 20.43 -6.56 -4.59
N GLU A 19 19.25 -6.17 -4.16
CA GLU A 19 18.83 -6.25 -2.77
C GLU A 19 17.33 -6.42 -2.71
N SER A 20 16.88 -7.36 -1.90
CA SER A 20 15.48 -7.51 -1.54
C SER A 20 15.44 -7.86 -0.06
N ARG A 21 14.72 -7.04 0.71
CA ARG A 21 14.56 -7.24 2.15
C ARG A 21 13.12 -6.97 2.55
N ARG A 22 12.69 -7.69 3.57
CA ARG A 22 11.41 -7.47 4.25
C ARG A 22 11.71 -6.83 5.59
N ASP A 23 11.49 -5.53 5.67
CA ASP A 23 11.77 -4.74 6.87
C ASP A 23 10.68 -4.92 7.92
N SER A 24 9.41 -5.07 7.48
CA SER A 24 8.29 -5.40 8.35
C SER A 24 7.22 -6.20 7.58
N LYS A 25 6.13 -6.58 8.24
CA LYS A 25 5.00 -7.24 7.55
C LYS A 25 4.41 -6.38 6.43
N ARG A 26 4.53 -5.06 6.54
CA ARG A 26 3.99 -4.07 5.59
C ARG A 26 5.06 -3.48 4.67
N LEU A 27 6.31 -3.43 5.12
CA LEU A 27 7.39 -2.75 4.40
C LEU A 27 8.30 -3.74 3.68
N TYR A 28 8.29 -3.67 2.35
CA TYR A 28 9.15 -4.42 1.45
C TYR A 28 10.07 -3.44 0.73
N TYR A 29 11.37 -3.71 0.79
CA TYR A 29 12.36 -2.94 0.05
C TYR A 29 12.98 -3.80 -1.05
N GLY A 30 13.06 -3.24 -2.26
CA GLY A 30 13.68 -3.86 -3.41
C GLY A 30 14.54 -2.88 -4.17
N ARG A 31 15.75 -3.30 -4.54
CA ARG A 31 16.68 -2.53 -5.36
C ARG A 31 17.11 -3.37 -6.56
N PHE A 32 16.88 -2.83 -7.75
CA PHE A 32 17.15 -3.50 -9.02
C PHE A 32 18.07 -2.64 -9.88
N ILE A 33 18.96 -3.28 -10.63
CA ILE A 33 19.81 -2.64 -11.62
C ILE A 33 19.36 -3.09 -13.00
N LEU A 34 19.24 -2.13 -13.92
CA LEU A 34 18.95 -2.34 -15.33
C LEU A 34 20.14 -1.88 -16.17
N SER A 35 20.75 -2.76 -16.96
CA SER A 35 21.88 -2.40 -17.81
C SER A 35 22.08 -3.41 -18.97
N PRO A 36 22.72 -3.02 -20.08
CA PRO A 36 23.18 -1.66 -20.42
C PRO A 36 22.05 -0.81 -21.02
N LEU A 37 22.12 0.50 -20.79
CA LEU A 37 21.20 1.49 -21.38
C LEU A 37 21.98 2.48 -22.24
N MET A 38 21.38 2.96 -23.32
CA MET A 38 21.93 4.05 -24.12
C MET A 38 21.73 5.39 -23.38
N LYS A 39 22.53 6.39 -23.75
CA LYS A 39 22.42 7.75 -23.19
C LYS A 39 20.98 8.26 -23.38
N GLY A 40 20.36 8.74 -22.30
CA GLY A 40 19.00 9.26 -22.26
C GLY A 40 17.90 8.22 -22.01
N GLN A 41 18.13 6.91 -22.27
CA GLN A 41 17.10 5.88 -22.02
C GLN A 41 16.81 5.70 -20.53
N ALA A 42 17.83 5.86 -19.68
CA ALA A 42 17.68 5.74 -18.24
C ALA A 42 16.68 6.76 -17.67
N ASP A 43 16.70 8.00 -18.16
CA ASP A 43 15.79 9.05 -17.72
C ASP A 43 14.36 8.75 -18.15
N THR A 44 14.15 8.36 -19.40
CA THR A 44 12.83 7.99 -19.92
C THR A 44 12.22 6.82 -19.14
N ILE A 45 13.00 5.75 -18.92
CA ILE A 45 12.53 4.57 -18.19
C ILE A 45 12.29 4.92 -16.71
N GLY A 46 13.19 5.66 -16.08
CA GLY A 46 13.07 6.05 -14.68
C GLY A 46 11.84 6.91 -14.40
N ILE A 47 11.57 7.90 -15.27
CA ILE A 47 10.37 8.75 -15.17
C ILE A 47 9.11 7.92 -15.39
N ALA A 48 9.09 7.07 -16.43
CA ALA A 48 7.94 6.22 -16.72
C ALA A 48 7.64 5.26 -15.56
N MET A 49 8.65 4.56 -15.05
CA MET A 49 8.49 3.64 -13.91
C MET A 49 8.06 4.38 -12.64
N ARG A 50 8.64 5.55 -12.33
CA ARG A 50 8.22 6.34 -11.17
C ARG A 50 6.76 6.76 -11.27
N ARG A 51 6.29 7.19 -12.46
CA ARG A 51 4.90 7.58 -12.68
C ARG A 51 3.95 6.39 -12.53
N ALA A 52 4.27 5.27 -13.16
CA ALA A 52 3.47 4.05 -13.06
C ALA A 52 3.39 3.56 -11.60
N LEU A 53 4.52 3.51 -10.89
CA LEU A 53 4.56 3.02 -9.51
C LEU A 53 3.85 3.95 -8.51
N LEU A 54 3.81 5.26 -8.74
CA LEU A 54 3.14 6.20 -7.83
C LEU A 54 1.66 6.44 -8.16
N GLY A 55 1.24 6.20 -9.40
CA GLY A 55 -0.10 6.59 -9.88
C GLY A 55 -0.98 5.44 -10.35
N GLU A 56 -0.41 4.32 -10.78
CA GLU A 56 -1.15 3.23 -11.45
C GLU A 56 -1.19 1.94 -10.63
N ILE A 57 -0.54 1.90 -9.47
CA ILE A 57 -0.62 0.74 -8.58
C ILE A 57 -2.01 0.67 -7.97
N GLU A 58 -2.73 -0.39 -8.32
CA GLU A 58 -3.99 -0.74 -7.69
C GLU A 58 -3.76 -1.33 -6.30
N GLY A 59 -4.65 -1.00 -5.36
CA GLY A 59 -4.59 -1.47 -3.98
C GLY A 59 -5.98 -1.56 -3.37
N THR A 60 -6.10 -2.33 -2.29
CA THR A 60 -7.31 -2.41 -1.48
C THR A 60 -7.13 -1.55 -0.23
N CYS A 61 -8.04 -0.61 0.00
CA CYS A 61 -8.02 0.27 1.17
C CYS A 61 -9.44 0.49 1.73
N ILE A 62 -9.50 0.95 2.98
CA ILE A 62 -10.75 1.36 3.60
C ILE A 62 -11.09 2.76 3.09
N THR A 63 -12.24 2.90 2.43
CA THR A 63 -12.66 4.16 1.82
C THR A 63 -13.65 4.94 2.69
N ARG A 64 -14.43 4.24 3.51
CA ARG A 64 -15.46 4.86 4.36
C ARG A 64 -15.70 4.01 5.61
N ALA A 65 -15.86 4.69 6.75
CA ALA A 65 -16.41 4.12 7.96
C ALA A 65 -17.77 4.76 8.26
N LYS A 66 -18.70 3.99 8.82
CA LYS A 66 -20.01 4.48 9.27
C LYS A 66 -20.30 3.95 10.67
N SER A 67 -20.77 4.81 11.55
CA SER A 67 -21.27 4.47 12.88
C SER A 67 -22.61 5.18 13.11
N GLU A 68 -23.52 4.56 13.85
CA GLU A 68 -24.87 5.10 14.08
C GLU A 68 -24.91 6.22 15.12
N ASN A 69 -24.03 6.17 16.13
CA ASN A 69 -24.10 7.03 17.31
C ASN A 69 -23.05 8.14 17.33
N ILE A 70 -22.41 8.42 16.18
CA ILE A 70 -21.34 9.41 16.07
C ILE A 70 -21.86 10.63 15.30
N PRO A 71 -21.94 11.81 15.94
CA PRO A 71 -22.44 13.02 15.27
C PRO A 71 -21.44 13.62 14.28
N HIS A 72 -20.14 13.55 14.59
CA HIS A 72 -19.06 14.13 13.77
C HIS A 72 -17.69 13.50 14.12
N ASP A 73 -16.74 13.64 13.21
CA ASP A 73 -15.41 12.99 13.26
C ASP A 73 -14.51 13.47 14.41
N TYR A 74 -14.86 14.57 15.07
CA TYR A 74 -14.13 15.11 16.23
C TYR A 74 -14.78 14.75 17.58
N SER A 75 -15.79 13.87 17.57
CA SER A 75 -16.39 13.40 18.83
C SER A 75 -15.54 12.32 19.47
N ASN A 76 -15.78 12.11 20.77
CA ASN A 76 -15.28 10.98 21.51
C ASN A 76 -16.43 10.02 21.77
N ILE A 77 -16.13 8.73 21.77
CA ILE A 77 -17.09 7.67 22.08
C ILE A 77 -16.89 7.29 23.54
N VAL A 78 -17.97 7.24 24.33
CA VAL A 78 -17.90 6.87 25.74
C VAL A 78 -17.34 5.45 25.88
N GLY A 79 -16.26 5.31 26.65
CA GLY A 79 -15.60 4.02 26.90
C GLY A 79 -14.50 3.67 25.90
N ILE A 80 -14.19 4.54 24.93
CA ILE A 80 -13.05 4.41 24.02
C ILE A 80 -12.02 5.49 24.37
N GLN A 81 -10.73 5.12 24.33
CA GLN A 81 -9.63 6.03 24.67
C GLN A 81 -9.36 7.01 23.53
N GLU A 82 -9.38 6.51 22.30
CA GLU A 82 -9.14 7.25 21.06
C GLU A 82 -10.35 8.11 20.68
N SER A 83 -10.06 9.26 20.06
CA SER A 83 -11.08 10.06 19.38
C SER A 83 -11.52 9.40 18.06
N VAL A 84 -12.69 9.79 17.54
CA VAL A 84 -13.15 9.27 16.23
C VAL A 84 -12.15 9.56 15.11
N HIS A 85 -11.49 10.72 15.15
CA HIS A 85 -10.46 11.08 14.17
C HIS A 85 -9.26 10.14 14.23
N GLU A 86 -8.78 9.80 15.43
CA GLU A 86 -7.67 8.87 15.62
C GLU A 86 -8.04 7.47 15.12
N ILE A 87 -9.26 7.00 15.42
CA ILE A 87 -9.78 5.73 14.89
C ILE A 87 -9.78 5.74 13.35
N LEU A 88 -10.24 6.82 12.73
CA LEU A 88 -10.23 6.95 11.26
C LEU A 88 -8.82 6.93 10.68
N MET A 89 -7.85 7.57 11.35
CA MET A 89 -6.44 7.51 10.94
C MET A 89 -5.88 6.10 11.07
N ASN A 90 -6.13 5.42 12.19
CA ASN A 90 -5.67 4.06 12.41
C ASN A 90 -6.27 3.08 11.39
N LEU A 91 -7.55 3.23 11.03
CA LEU A 91 -8.20 2.45 9.97
C LEU A 91 -7.54 2.67 8.60
N ASN A 92 -7.12 3.91 8.29
CA ASN A 92 -6.45 4.23 7.03
C ASN A 92 -5.05 3.56 6.92
N GLU A 93 -4.39 3.32 8.04
CA GLU A 93 -3.09 2.62 8.07
C GLU A 93 -3.19 1.10 7.92
N ILE A 94 -4.40 0.53 7.94
CA ILE A 94 -4.61 -0.91 7.79
C ILE A 94 -4.35 -1.32 6.33
N VAL A 95 -3.41 -2.23 6.16
CA VAL A 95 -3.08 -2.79 4.85
C VAL A 95 -3.93 -4.03 4.60
N LEU A 96 -4.79 -3.94 3.59
CA LEU A 96 -5.65 -5.01 3.13
C LEU A 96 -5.12 -5.61 1.82
N LYS A 97 -5.40 -6.89 1.62
CA LYS A 97 -5.16 -7.59 0.36
C LYS A 97 -6.45 -8.26 -0.09
N SER A 98 -6.89 -7.95 -1.31
CA SER A 98 -8.02 -8.60 -1.98
C SER A 98 -7.59 -9.09 -3.35
N ASN A 99 -8.19 -10.20 -3.80
CA ASN A 99 -8.07 -10.68 -5.18
C ASN A 99 -9.28 -10.28 -6.04
N LEU A 100 -10.27 -9.58 -5.47
CA LEU A 100 -11.52 -9.21 -6.12
C LEU A 100 -11.65 -7.69 -6.20
N TYR A 101 -12.11 -7.23 -7.35
CA TYR A 101 -12.42 -5.83 -7.59
C TYR A 101 -13.80 -5.45 -7.03
N GLY A 102 -13.92 -4.19 -6.62
CA GLY A 102 -15.18 -3.60 -6.16
C GLY A 102 -15.23 -3.32 -4.66
N THR A 103 -16.23 -2.53 -4.27
CA THR A 103 -16.46 -2.14 -2.87
C THR A 103 -17.16 -3.26 -2.12
N ARG A 104 -16.65 -3.60 -0.93
CA ARG A 104 -17.24 -4.57 -0.02
C ARG A 104 -17.36 -3.96 1.37
N ASN A 105 -18.37 -4.43 2.09
CA ASN A 105 -18.63 -3.97 3.45
C ASN A 105 -17.96 -4.95 4.43
N ALA A 106 -17.31 -4.38 5.44
CA ALA A 106 -16.79 -5.09 6.59
C ALA A 106 -17.39 -4.49 7.87
N LEU A 107 -17.38 -5.25 8.96
CA LEU A 107 -17.98 -4.86 10.23
C LEU A 107 -16.98 -5.06 11.36
N ILE A 108 -17.03 -4.17 12.35
CA ILE A 108 -16.28 -4.29 13.60
C ILE A 108 -17.30 -4.28 14.73
N CYS A 109 -17.33 -5.33 15.54
CA CYS A 109 -18.23 -5.42 16.69
C CYS A 109 -17.44 -5.99 17.86
N VAL A 110 -17.09 -5.14 18.82
CA VAL A 110 -16.31 -5.50 20.00
C VAL A 110 -17.04 -4.98 21.23
N GLN A 111 -17.03 -5.77 22.31
CA GLN A 111 -17.62 -5.42 23.59
C GLN A 111 -16.68 -5.81 24.73
N GLY A 112 -16.64 -4.97 25.76
CA GLY A 112 -15.80 -5.16 26.94
C GLY A 112 -14.44 -4.46 26.85
N PRO A 113 -13.65 -4.51 27.94
CA PRO A 113 -12.35 -3.86 27.99
C PRO A 113 -11.33 -4.63 27.16
N GLY A 114 -10.56 -3.93 26.33
CA GLY A 114 -9.48 -4.51 25.55
C GLY A 114 -8.96 -3.57 24.46
N TYR A 115 -7.81 -3.92 23.89
CA TYR A 115 -7.29 -3.26 22.69
C TYR A 115 -7.99 -3.82 21.47
N ILE A 116 -8.46 -2.93 20.59
CA ILE A 116 -9.06 -3.31 19.32
C ILE A 116 -7.97 -3.33 18.27
N THR A 117 -7.90 -4.42 17.50
CA THR A 117 -6.90 -4.60 16.46
C THR A 117 -7.54 -4.89 15.12
N ALA A 118 -6.76 -4.82 14.05
CA ALA A 118 -7.21 -5.17 12.70
C ALA A 118 -7.71 -6.62 12.58
N ARG A 119 -7.40 -7.50 13.53
CA ARG A 119 -7.98 -8.85 13.63
C ARG A 119 -9.47 -8.85 13.93
N ASP A 120 -9.96 -7.84 14.64
CA ASP A 120 -11.34 -7.78 15.11
C ASP A 120 -12.31 -7.31 14.02
N ILE A 121 -11.77 -6.97 12.85
CA ILE A 121 -12.54 -6.67 11.65
C ILE A 121 -13.08 -7.97 11.04
N VAL A 122 -14.39 -8.08 10.99
CA VAL A 122 -15.09 -9.12 10.24
C VAL A 122 -15.04 -8.76 8.77
N LEU A 123 -14.00 -9.25 8.10
CA LEU A 123 -13.81 -9.15 6.66
C LEU A 123 -14.60 -10.24 5.92
N PRO A 124 -15.06 -9.95 4.69
CA PRO A 124 -15.58 -10.99 3.82
C PRO A 124 -14.45 -11.94 3.37
N PRO A 125 -14.79 -13.16 2.90
CA PRO A 125 -13.80 -14.23 2.66
C PRO A 125 -12.70 -13.93 1.62
N SER A 126 -12.90 -12.89 0.82
CA SER A 126 -11.99 -12.46 -0.24
C SER A 126 -10.89 -11.51 0.20
N GLU A 127 -11.03 -10.90 1.38
CA GLU A 127 -10.07 -9.93 1.90
C GLU A 127 -9.26 -10.51 3.05
N ILE A 128 -8.00 -10.12 3.11
CA ILE A 128 -7.05 -10.55 4.12
C ILE A 128 -6.35 -9.31 4.68
N VAL A 129 -6.31 -9.19 6.01
CA VAL A 129 -5.46 -8.21 6.69
C VAL A 129 -4.00 -8.69 6.64
N VAL A 130 -3.09 -7.83 6.20
CA VAL A 130 -1.66 -8.17 6.14
C VAL A 130 -1.02 -8.19 7.53
N ASP A 131 -1.45 -7.30 8.41
CA ASP A 131 -0.98 -7.25 9.80
C ASP A 131 -2.13 -7.20 10.81
N ASN A 132 -2.49 -8.37 11.31
CA ASN A 132 -3.57 -8.55 12.29
C ASN A 132 -3.33 -7.86 13.64
N LYS A 133 -2.09 -7.40 13.92
CA LYS A 133 -1.74 -6.77 15.20
C LYS A 133 -1.82 -5.24 15.17
N GLN A 134 -2.18 -4.65 14.04
CA GLN A 134 -2.36 -3.20 13.94
C GLN A 134 -3.46 -2.75 14.92
N HIS A 135 -3.17 -1.72 15.72
CA HIS A 135 -4.14 -1.08 16.59
C HIS A 135 -5.13 -0.23 15.79
N ILE A 136 -6.37 -0.18 16.24
CA ILE A 136 -7.46 0.65 15.68
C ILE A 136 -7.82 1.75 16.68
#